data_AF-A0A449D7G7-F1
#
_entry.id   AF-A0A449D7G7-F1
#
_cell.length_a   1.000
_cell.length_b   1.000
_cell.length_c   1.000
_cell.angle_alpha   90.00
_cell.angle_beta   90.00
_cell.angle_gamma   90.00
#
_symmetry.space_group_name_H-M   'P 1'
#
loop_
_entity.id
_entity.type
_entity.pdbx_description
1 polymer ?
#
loop_
_entity_poly.entity_id
_entity_poly.type
_entity_poly.pdbx_seq_one_letter_code
_entity_poly.pdbx_strand_id
1 'polypeptide(L)'
;MAAEKACTALGCSTPIGRSGAKGFCPYHYRRFHKYGDPLHERYIPNLGQCQVDDCSKDAYRKDYCYAHYMKDWRYGTPTPQHPDRWEDLTGRRFGTLTATARRGDGMWELRCDCGNPTTARASALNRGDKLHCEDISLHRRRDDAGYRAAHDRVRRDRGKASEHACTDCGSQAQQWSYDHEDPNECYAEDLSLSPVAYSLDVNHYQPRCIPCHKRFDLGRIDAATA
;
A
#
# COMPACT_ATOMS: atom_id res chain seq x y z
N MET A 1 39.67 29.91 2.89
CA MET A 1 38.59 28.91 3.06
C MET A 1 37.28 29.64 2.87
N ALA A 2 36.52 29.36 1.81
CA ALA A 2 35.22 30.00 1.59
C ALA A 2 34.23 29.52 2.66
N ALA A 3 33.52 30.44 3.30
CA ALA A 3 32.49 30.08 4.28
C ALA A 3 31.39 29.26 3.57
N GLU A 4 31.13 28.05 4.06
CA GLU A 4 30.02 27.25 3.54
C GLU A 4 28.70 27.96 3.81
N LYS A 5 27.89 28.14 2.76
CA LYS A 5 26.58 28.78 2.91
C LYS A 5 25.69 27.92 3.81
N ALA A 6 25.14 28.54 4.85
CA ALA A 6 24.22 27.89 5.78
C ALA A 6 22.84 27.67 5.13
N CYS A 7 22.12 26.67 5.64
CA CYS A 7 20.72 26.43 5.31
C CYS A 7 19.86 27.62 5.73
N THR A 8 18.89 27.99 4.89
CA THR A 8 17.94 29.08 5.17
C THR A 8 16.65 28.62 5.84
N ALA A 9 16.53 27.34 6.19
CA ALA A 9 15.36 26.83 6.89
C ALA A 9 15.37 27.33 8.33
N LEU A 10 14.21 27.74 8.85
CA LEU A 10 14.08 28.30 10.19
C LEU A 10 14.68 27.36 11.24
N GLY A 11 15.56 27.88 12.10
CA GLY A 11 16.20 27.11 13.17
C GLY A 11 17.28 26.12 12.74
N CYS A 12 17.68 26.10 11.45
CA CYS A 12 18.71 25.20 10.95
C CYS A 12 20.04 25.91 10.71
N SER A 13 21.12 25.43 11.33
CA SER A 13 22.48 25.93 11.13
C SER A 13 23.34 25.04 10.22
N THR A 14 22.80 23.92 9.74
CA THR A 14 23.53 22.98 8.89
C THR A 14 23.97 23.64 7.58
N PRO A 15 25.21 23.45 7.11
CA PRO A 15 25.64 23.95 5.81
C PRO A 15 24.85 23.29 4.67
N ILE A 16 24.69 24.00 3.56
CA ILE A 16 23.98 23.51 2.37
C ILE A 16 24.65 22.24 1.82
N GLY A 17 25.97 22.15 1.90
CA GLY A 17 26.74 20.99 1.43
C GLY A 17 26.58 20.70 -0.07
N ARG A 18 27.11 19.56 -0.51
CA ARG A 18 27.18 19.20 -1.95
C ARG A 18 25.82 18.89 -2.59
N SER A 19 24.90 18.34 -1.80
CA SER A 19 23.59 17.86 -2.28
C SER A 19 22.43 18.74 -1.83
N GLY A 20 22.71 19.88 -1.20
CA GLY A 20 21.73 20.91 -0.93
C GLY A 20 21.59 21.83 -2.13
N ALA A 21 20.41 22.41 -2.30
CA ALA A 21 20.13 23.35 -3.37
C ALA A 21 19.03 24.32 -2.92
N LYS A 22 18.86 25.41 -3.68
CA LYS A 22 17.88 26.48 -3.39
C LYS A 22 18.00 27.08 -1.98
N GLY A 23 19.23 27.16 -1.44
CA GLY A 23 19.47 27.71 -0.10
C GLY A 23 19.28 26.71 1.05
N PHE A 24 18.90 25.46 0.76
CA PHE A 24 18.60 24.45 1.78
C PHE A 24 19.67 23.35 1.84
N CYS A 25 19.97 22.85 3.04
CA CYS A 25 20.76 21.63 3.23
C CYS A 25 20.07 20.41 2.59
N PRO A 26 20.74 19.26 2.41
CA PRO A 26 20.17 18.12 1.69
C PRO A 26 18.88 17.58 2.32
N TYR A 27 18.70 17.79 3.63
CA TYR A 27 17.49 17.41 4.38
C TYR A 27 16.29 18.33 4.07
N HIS A 28 16.48 19.65 4.17
CA HIS A 28 15.43 20.63 3.88
C HIS A 28 15.18 20.79 2.38
N TYR A 29 16.21 20.62 1.54
CA TYR A 29 16.05 20.62 0.09
C TYR A 29 15.17 19.45 -0.36
N ARG A 30 15.33 18.25 0.23
CA ARG A 30 14.49 17.09 -0.08
C ARG A 30 13.03 17.31 0.30
N ARG A 31 12.77 17.98 1.43
CA ARG A 31 11.42 18.36 1.85
C ARG A 31 10.82 19.41 0.94
N PHE A 32 11.56 20.48 0.71
CA PHE A 32 11.16 21.54 -0.22
C PHE A 32 10.86 21.00 -1.62
N HIS A 33 11.72 20.13 -2.15
CA HIS A 33 11.51 19.52 -3.46
C HIS A 33 10.28 18.59 -3.50
N LYS A 34 9.97 17.91 -2.39
CA LYS A 34 8.86 16.95 -2.34
C LYS A 34 7.52 17.58 -1.98
N TYR A 35 7.52 18.56 -1.07
CA TYR A 35 6.32 19.09 -0.40
C TYR A 35 6.16 20.61 -0.57
N GLY A 36 7.10 21.29 -1.25
CA GLY A 36 7.07 22.75 -1.41
C GLY A 36 7.49 23.54 -0.15
N ASP A 37 7.47 22.91 1.02
CA ASP A 37 7.86 23.50 2.31
C ASP A 37 9.15 22.84 2.84
N PRO A 38 10.25 23.60 3.07
CA PRO A 38 11.47 23.04 3.64
C PRO A 38 11.27 22.51 5.06
N LEU A 39 10.31 23.05 5.81
CA LEU A 39 9.99 22.68 7.19
C LEU A 39 8.88 21.64 7.28
N HIS A 40 8.39 21.11 6.15
CA HIS A 40 7.30 20.14 6.14
C HIS A 40 7.53 19.02 7.16
N GLU A 41 6.76 19.07 8.23
CA GLU A 41 6.63 18.01 9.21
C GLU A 41 5.62 17.02 8.66
N ARG A 42 5.99 15.73 8.62
CA ARG A 42 4.99 14.70 8.33
C ARG A 42 3.99 14.74 9.48
N TYR A 43 2.72 14.98 9.20
CA TYR A 43 1.66 14.69 10.15
C TYR A 43 1.66 13.18 10.39
N ILE A 44 2.30 12.77 11.49
CA ILE A 44 2.17 11.43 12.04
C ILE A 44 1.12 11.58 13.13
N PRO A 45 -0.14 11.17 12.91
CA PRO A 45 -1.11 11.18 13.99
C PRO A 45 -0.52 10.41 15.18
N ASN A 46 -0.71 10.92 16.39
CA ASN A 46 -0.33 10.19 17.59
C ASN A 46 -1.30 9.01 17.75
N LEU A 47 -0.99 7.90 17.07
CA LEU A 47 -1.79 6.69 17.05
C LEU A 47 -1.56 5.83 18.32
N GLY A 48 -0.81 6.33 19.30
CA GLY A 48 -0.52 5.60 20.53
C GLY A 48 0.39 4.39 20.32
N GLN A 49 0.19 3.36 21.14
CA GLN A 49 0.93 2.09 21.07
C GLN A 49 0.21 1.08 20.18
N CYS A 50 0.99 0.16 19.61
CA CYS A 50 0.47 -0.95 18.83
C CYS A 50 -0.56 -1.77 19.60
N GLN A 51 -1.74 -2.01 19.01
CA GLN A 51 -2.82 -2.81 19.61
C GLN A 51 -2.64 -4.34 19.50
N VAL A 52 -1.47 -4.81 19.08
CA VAL A 52 -1.20 -6.25 19.08
C VAL A 52 -0.73 -6.62 20.48
N ASP A 53 -1.33 -7.65 21.07
CA ASP A 53 -0.95 -8.16 22.38
C ASP A 53 0.57 -8.41 22.45
N ASP A 54 1.17 -8.00 23.57
CA ASP A 54 2.62 -8.10 23.83
C ASP A 54 3.51 -7.29 22.85
N CYS A 55 2.98 -6.22 22.25
CA CYS A 55 3.75 -5.31 21.40
C CYS A 55 3.78 -3.88 21.95
N SER A 56 4.94 -3.45 22.44
CA SER A 56 5.14 -2.10 23.02
C SER A 56 5.60 -1.03 22.01
N LYS A 57 5.63 -1.34 20.72
CA LYS A 57 6.08 -0.40 19.68
C LYS A 57 5.02 0.66 19.40
N ASP A 58 5.46 1.83 18.99
CA ASP A 58 4.57 2.91 18.56
C ASP A 58 3.72 2.45 17.37
N ALA A 59 2.44 2.82 17.40
CA ALA A 59 1.54 2.62 16.29
C ALA A 59 1.95 3.52 15.11
N TYR A 60 1.81 2.97 13.93
CA TYR A 60 2.12 3.60 12.66
C TYR A 60 0.84 3.85 11.85
N ARG A 61 -0.05 2.86 11.77
CA ARG A 61 -1.27 2.88 10.95
C ARG A 61 -2.21 1.73 11.38
N LYS A 62 -3.53 1.92 11.38
CA LYS A 62 -4.53 0.99 11.98
C LYS A 62 -4.21 0.64 13.44
N ASP A 63 -3.69 1.59 14.20
CA ASP A 63 -3.22 1.35 15.58
C ASP A 63 -2.19 0.21 15.70
N TYR A 64 -1.55 -0.18 14.60
CA TYR A 64 -0.49 -1.18 14.56
C TYR A 64 0.85 -0.52 14.31
N CYS A 65 1.91 -1.02 14.94
CA CYS A 65 3.27 -0.65 14.57
C CYS A 65 3.54 -1.02 13.10
N TYR A 66 4.53 -0.38 12.48
CA TYR A 66 4.85 -0.60 11.05
C TYR A 66 4.93 -2.09 10.67
N ALA A 67 5.56 -2.92 11.51
CA ALA A 67 5.72 -4.35 11.24
C ALA A 67 4.38 -5.12 11.28
N HIS A 68 3.50 -4.81 12.22
CA HIS A 68 2.18 -5.44 12.34
C HIS A 68 1.21 -4.91 11.29
N TYR A 69 1.26 -3.61 11.00
CA TYR A 69 0.56 -3.04 9.87
C TYR A 69 0.95 -3.72 8.55
N MET A 70 2.25 -3.90 8.29
CA MET A 70 2.72 -4.57 7.07
C MET A 70 2.34 -6.05 7.00
N LYS A 71 2.12 -6.72 8.14
CA LYS A 71 1.58 -8.08 8.17
C LYS A 71 0.08 -8.08 7.90
N ASP A 72 -0.69 -7.21 8.57
CA ASP A 72 -2.13 -7.05 8.32
C ASP A 72 -2.41 -6.79 6.83
N TRP A 73 -1.68 -5.84 6.27
CA TRP A 73 -1.79 -5.43 4.88
C TRP A 73 -1.36 -6.54 3.88
N ARG A 74 -0.51 -7.49 4.27
CA ARG A 74 -0.07 -8.62 3.40
C ARG A 74 -0.92 -9.88 3.57
N TYR A 75 -1.23 -10.23 4.81
CA TYR A 75 -1.78 -11.52 5.20
C TYR A 75 -3.26 -11.43 5.67
N GLY A 76 -3.81 -10.22 5.78
CA GLY A 76 -5.15 -9.98 6.34
C GLY A 76 -5.21 -10.05 7.86
N THR A 77 -4.05 -10.14 8.53
CA THR A 77 -3.94 -10.15 9.99
C THR A 77 -2.57 -9.64 10.44
N PRO A 78 -2.47 -8.86 11.55
CA PRO A 78 -1.20 -8.40 12.09
C PRO A 78 -0.37 -9.53 12.71
N THR A 79 -0.99 -10.67 13.03
CA THR A 79 -0.38 -11.85 13.67
C THR A 79 -0.62 -13.12 12.83
N PRO A 80 -0.07 -13.20 11.60
CA PRO A 80 -0.25 -14.36 10.75
C PRO A 80 0.33 -15.60 11.45
N GLN A 81 -0.51 -16.61 11.62
CA GLN A 81 -0.07 -17.88 12.17
C GLN A 81 0.63 -18.70 11.09
N HIS A 82 1.74 -19.33 11.45
CA HIS A 82 2.39 -20.32 10.60
C HIS A 82 1.96 -21.72 11.06
N PRO A 83 1.22 -22.46 10.23
CA PRO A 83 0.75 -23.82 10.53
C PRO A 83 1.89 -24.75 10.90
N ASP A 84 1.57 -25.79 11.63
CA ASP A 84 2.43 -26.96 11.65
C ASP A 84 2.48 -27.62 10.26
N ARG A 85 3.64 -28.18 9.88
CA ARG A 85 3.87 -28.66 8.50
C ARG A 85 2.97 -29.82 8.03
N TRP A 86 2.22 -30.42 8.96
CA TRP A 86 1.33 -31.56 8.75
C TRP A 86 -0.14 -31.15 8.59
N GLU A 87 -0.48 -29.92 8.96
CA GLU A 87 -1.85 -29.38 8.86
C GLU A 87 -2.26 -29.17 7.41
N ASP A 88 -3.58 -29.13 7.17
CA ASP A 88 -4.13 -28.68 5.90
C ASP A 88 -3.95 -27.17 5.76
N LEU A 89 -3.29 -26.75 4.68
CA LEU A 89 -3.00 -25.36 4.37
C LEU A 89 -4.04 -24.72 3.45
N THR A 90 -5.04 -25.46 2.96
CA THR A 90 -6.04 -24.95 2.00
C THR A 90 -6.71 -23.68 2.54
N GLY A 91 -6.74 -22.63 1.72
CA GLY A 91 -7.26 -21.30 2.07
C GLY A 91 -6.28 -20.43 2.88
N ARG A 92 -5.17 -20.98 3.38
CA ARG A 92 -4.18 -20.20 4.14
C ARG A 92 -3.30 -19.37 3.23
N ARG A 93 -2.92 -18.21 3.75
CA ARG A 93 -2.18 -17.17 3.03
C ARG A 93 -0.74 -17.06 3.50
N PHE A 94 0.18 -17.00 2.55
CA PHE A 94 1.64 -16.91 2.71
C PHE A 94 2.19 -15.84 1.77
N GLY A 95 2.19 -14.60 2.23
CA GLY A 95 2.62 -13.44 1.47
C GLY A 95 1.55 -13.11 0.45
N THR A 96 1.91 -13.15 -0.83
CA THR A 96 0.94 -13.02 -1.92
C THR A 96 0.38 -14.37 -2.37
N LEU A 97 0.78 -15.48 -1.76
CA LEU A 97 0.32 -16.83 -2.12
C LEU A 97 -0.82 -17.29 -1.22
N THR A 98 -1.83 -17.93 -1.79
CA THR A 98 -2.90 -18.63 -1.07
C THR A 98 -2.87 -20.10 -1.48
N ALA A 99 -2.80 -21.02 -0.50
CA ALA A 99 -2.77 -22.45 -0.79
C ALA A 99 -4.16 -22.92 -1.24
N THR A 100 -4.22 -23.64 -2.36
CA THR A 100 -5.46 -24.08 -3.00
C THR A 100 -5.70 -25.58 -2.87
N ALA A 101 -4.63 -26.39 -2.87
CA ALA A 101 -4.74 -27.85 -2.74
C ALA A 101 -3.41 -28.49 -2.36
N ARG A 102 -3.46 -29.71 -1.80
CA ARG A 102 -2.30 -30.56 -1.55
C ARG A 102 -2.12 -31.58 -2.68
N ARG A 103 -0.89 -31.71 -3.18
CA ARG A 103 -0.49 -32.72 -4.18
C ARG A 103 0.02 -33.99 -3.53
N GLY A 104 0.00 -35.10 -4.27
CA GLY A 104 0.46 -36.41 -3.79
C GLY A 104 1.97 -36.51 -3.51
N ASP A 105 2.77 -35.55 -4.00
CA ASP A 105 4.23 -35.46 -3.76
C ASP A 105 4.59 -34.64 -2.50
N GLY A 106 3.59 -34.25 -1.71
CA GLY A 106 3.78 -33.42 -0.51
C GLY A 106 4.00 -31.94 -0.80
N MET A 107 3.82 -31.50 -2.05
CA MET A 107 3.77 -30.08 -2.41
C MET A 107 2.36 -29.52 -2.25
N TRP A 108 2.29 -28.21 -2.05
CA TRP A 108 1.07 -27.43 -2.08
C TRP A 108 0.96 -26.68 -3.41
N GLU A 109 -0.23 -26.71 -4.00
CA GLU A 109 -0.64 -25.80 -5.07
C GLU A 109 -1.04 -24.47 -4.44
N LEU A 110 -0.55 -23.39 -5.04
CA LEU A 110 -0.71 -22.03 -4.53
C LEU A 110 -1.14 -21.11 -5.67
N ARG A 111 -2.07 -20.21 -5.39
CA ARG A 111 -2.44 -19.07 -6.24
C ARG A 111 -1.80 -17.81 -5.69
N CYS A 112 -1.04 -17.12 -6.53
CA CYS A 112 -0.60 -15.76 -6.22
C CYS A 112 -1.74 -14.76 -6.42
N ASP A 113 -1.71 -13.63 -5.72
CA ASP A 113 -2.62 -12.50 -5.95
C ASP A 113 -2.61 -12.00 -7.40
N CYS A 114 -1.48 -12.14 -8.10
CA CYS A 114 -1.38 -11.81 -9.53
C CYS A 114 -2.01 -12.87 -10.45
N GLY A 115 -2.64 -13.91 -9.89
CA GLY A 115 -3.27 -15.02 -10.62
C GLY A 115 -2.32 -16.18 -10.98
N ASN A 116 -1.01 -15.92 -11.03
CA ASN A 116 -0.03 -16.94 -11.40
C ASN A 116 -0.03 -18.11 -10.40
N PRO A 117 -0.08 -19.37 -10.90
CA PRO A 117 0.07 -20.54 -10.05
C PRO A 117 1.53 -20.73 -9.63
N THR A 118 1.75 -21.34 -8.47
CA THR A 118 3.07 -21.85 -8.08
C THR A 118 2.92 -23.06 -7.16
N THR A 119 4.03 -23.73 -6.86
CA THR A 119 4.04 -24.85 -5.91
C THR A 119 5.14 -24.66 -4.86
N ALA A 120 4.91 -25.17 -3.65
CA ALA A 120 5.88 -25.11 -2.56
C ALA A 120 5.65 -26.21 -1.51
N ARG A 121 6.69 -26.53 -0.72
CA ARG A 121 6.53 -27.34 0.49
C ARG A 121 6.01 -26.48 1.64
N ALA A 122 5.24 -27.07 2.55
CA ALA A 122 4.77 -26.41 3.78
C ALA A 122 5.91 -25.75 4.56
N SER A 123 7.07 -26.41 4.67
CA SER A 123 8.23 -25.85 5.37
C SER A 123 8.78 -24.58 4.75
N ALA A 124 8.75 -24.45 3.42
CA ALA A 124 9.23 -23.25 2.72
C ALA A 124 8.24 -22.09 2.89
N LEU A 125 6.93 -22.38 2.92
CA LEU A 125 5.88 -21.41 3.21
C LEU A 125 6.00 -20.89 4.65
N ASN A 126 6.17 -21.80 5.63
CA ASN A 126 6.24 -21.46 7.04
C ASN A 126 7.49 -20.65 7.41
N ARG A 127 8.64 -20.91 6.79
CA ARG A 127 9.86 -20.11 6.98
C ARG A 127 9.85 -18.78 6.23
N GLY A 128 8.91 -18.60 5.30
CA GLY A 128 8.86 -17.43 4.43
C GLY A 128 9.83 -17.45 3.25
N ASP A 129 10.40 -18.61 2.91
CA ASP A 129 11.31 -18.79 1.77
C ASP A 129 10.55 -18.65 0.42
N LYS A 130 9.25 -18.96 0.43
CA LYS A 130 8.38 -18.91 -0.76
C LYS A 130 7.08 -18.17 -0.42
N LEU A 131 7.01 -16.88 -0.77
CA LEU A 131 5.89 -15.99 -0.45
C LEU A 131 5.27 -15.32 -1.69
N HIS A 132 5.73 -15.68 -2.89
CA HIS A 132 5.31 -15.16 -4.18
C HIS A 132 5.56 -16.19 -5.30
N CYS A 133 4.93 -16.02 -6.46
CA CYS A 133 5.06 -16.98 -7.55
C CYS A 133 6.45 -16.96 -8.21
N GLU A 134 7.06 -15.78 -8.35
CA GLU A 134 8.30 -15.56 -9.13
C GLU A 134 9.27 -14.59 -8.42
N ASP A 135 9.58 -13.43 -9.02
CA ASP A 135 10.50 -12.44 -8.47
C ASP A 135 9.81 -11.56 -7.41
N ILE A 136 10.49 -11.37 -6.28
CA ILE A 136 10.00 -10.52 -5.19
C ILE A 136 9.82 -9.07 -5.64
N SER A 137 10.60 -8.56 -6.60
CA SER A 137 10.49 -7.18 -7.10
C SER A 137 9.16 -6.92 -7.80
N LEU A 138 8.56 -7.93 -8.44
CA LEU A 138 7.23 -7.85 -9.04
C LEU A 138 6.12 -7.83 -7.99
N HIS A 139 6.39 -8.35 -6.79
CA HIS A 139 5.46 -8.49 -5.68
C HIS A 139 5.80 -7.58 -4.49
N ARG A 140 6.87 -6.77 -4.59
CA ARG A 140 7.33 -5.85 -3.53
C ARG A 140 6.38 -4.67 -3.50
N ARG A 141 5.36 -4.81 -2.69
CA ARG A 141 4.42 -3.73 -2.39
C ARG A 141 4.93 -2.95 -1.19
N ARG A 142 5.25 -1.69 -1.43
CA ARG A 142 5.57 -0.69 -0.40
C ARG A 142 4.31 0.05 0.02
N ASP A 143 4.31 0.50 1.27
CA ASP A 143 3.27 1.31 1.89
C ASP A 143 3.41 2.82 1.59
N ASP A 144 4.43 3.21 0.81
CA ASP A 144 4.68 4.59 0.37
C ASP A 144 4.37 4.82 -1.12
N ALA A 145 3.64 3.90 -1.75
CA ALA A 145 3.30 4.03 -3.17
C ALA A 145 2.35 5.22 -3.39
N GLY A 146 2.65 6.05 -4.38
CA GLY A 146 1.73 7.12 -4.80
C GLY A 146 0.53 6.61 -5.60
N TYR A 147 -0.45 7.48 -5.83
CA TYR A 147 -1.70 7.22 -6.56
C TYR A 147 -1.53 6.38 -7.83
N ARG A 148 -0.64 6.79 -8.74
CA ARG A 148 -0.39 6.08 -10.00
C ARG A 148 0.10 4.65 -9.76
N ALA A 149 1.00 4.48 -8.79
CA ALA A 149 1.54 3.17 -8.44
C ALA A 149 0.47 2.26 -7.80
N ALA A 150 -0.47 2.81 -7.04
CA ALA A 150 -1.63 2.09 -6.54
C ALA A 150 -2.53 1.60 -7.69
N HIS A 151 -2.92 2.48 -8.60
CA HIS A 151 -3.70 2.09 -9.78
C HIS A 151 -2.98 1.09 -10.70
N ASP A 152 -1.65 1.22 -10.87
CA ASP A 152 -0.85 0.24 -11.61
C ASP A 152 -0.83 -1.14 -10.95
N ARG A 153 -0.95 -1.22 -9.61
CA ARG A 153 -1.10 -2.49 -8.89
C ARG A 153 -2.47 -3.09 -9.15
N VAL A 154 -3.54 -2.30 -9.00
CA VAL A 154 -4.91 -2.76 -9.29
C VAL A 154 -4.97 -3.35 -10.70
N ARG A 155 -4.41 -2.66 -11.70
CA ARG A 155 -4.39 -3.14 -13.08
C ARG A 155 -3.58 -4.42 -13.27
N ARG A 156 -2.46 -4.58 -12.58
CA ARG A 156 -1.61 -5.78 -12.68
C ARG A 156 -2.22 -6.99 -12.01
N ASP A 157 -2.83 -6.79 -10.85
CA ASP A 157 -3.32 -7.88 -9.99
C ASP A 157 -4.76 -8.28 -10.35
N ARG A 158 -5.60 -7.30 -10.73
CA ARG A 158 -7.02 -7.51 -11.01
C ARG A 158 -7.38 -7.34 -12.49
N GLY A 159 -6.38 -7.10 -13.35
CA GLY A 159 -6.60 -6.87 -14.77
C GLY A 159 -7.14 -5.47 -15.11
N LYS A 160 -7.52 -5.27 -16.37
CA LYS A 160 -8.11 -4.02 -16.85
C LYS A 160 -9.53 -3.90 -16.32
N ALA A 161 -9.97 -2.70 -15.96
CA ALA A 161 -11.35 -2.47 -15.54
C ALA A 161 -12.37 -2.96 -16.59
N SER A 162 -12.04 -2.86 -17.89
CA SER A 162 -12.88 -3.34 -18.99
C SER A 162 -13.10 -4.85 -19.06
N GLU A 163 -12.33 -5.64 -18.31
CA GLU A 163 -12.51 -7.09 -18.20
C GLU A 163 -13.62 -7.43 -17.18
N HIS A 164 -14.19 -6.43 -16.50
CA HIS A 164 -15.20 -6.58 -15.46
C HIS A 164 -16.49 -5.84 -15.80
N ALA A 165 -17.59 -6.32 -15.23
CA ALA A 165 -18.86 -5.58 -15.23
C ALA A 165 -18.81 -4.41 -14.25
N CYS A 166 -19.47 -3.32 -14.58
CA CYS A 166 -19.66 -2.16 -13.74
C CYS A 166 -20.47 -2.56 -12.50
N THR A 167 -19.93 -2.25 -11.33
CA THR A 167 -20.53 -2.62 -10.04
C THR A 167 -21.95 -2.06 -9.86
N ASP A 168 -22.25 -0.89 -10.44
CA ASP A 168 -23.54 -0.22 -10.22
C ASP A 168 -24.62 -0.55 -11.25
N CYS A 169 -24.23 -0.89 -12.48
CA CYS A 169 -25.17 -0.99 -13.59
C CYS A 169 -24.98 -2.22 -14.49
N GLY A 170 -23.98 -3.06 -14.22
CA GLY A 170 -23.70 -4.28 -14.96
C GLY A 170 -23.12 -4.08 -16.37
N SER A 171 -23.13 -2.87 -16.94
CA SER A 171 -22.46 -2.57 -18.22
C SER A 171 -20.94 -2.76 -18.14
N GLN A 172 -20.22 -2.89 -19.25
CA GLN A 172 -18.76 -3.04 -19.20
C GLN A 172 -18.09 -1.85 -18.50
N ALA A 173 -17.28 -2.13 -17.48
CA ALA A 173 -16.55 -1.09 -16.77
C ALA A 173 -15.45 -0.46 -17.65
N GLN A 174 -15.02 0.72 -17.27
CA GLN A 174 -14.04 1.53 -18.03
C GLN A 174 -12.91 2.02 -17.13
N GLN A 175 -13.17 2.15 -15.83
CA GLN A 175 -12.23 2.67 -14.86
C GLN A 175 -12.28 1.85 -13.56
N TRP A 176 -11.15 1.82 -12.86
CA TRP A 176 -11.10 1.44 -11.46
C TRP A 176 -11.43 2.68 -10.64
N SER A 177 -12.47 2.59 -9.81
CA SER A 177 -12.91 3.63 -8.88
C SER A 177 -12.57 3.19 -7.47
N TYR A 178 -11.96 4.06 -6.67
CA TYR A 178 -11.69 3.78 -5.26
C TYR A 178 -12.98 3.93 -4.46
N ASP A 179 -13.31 2.97 -3.59
CA ASP A 179 -14.60 2.92 -2.88
C ASP A 179 -14.67 3.79 -1.62
N HIS A 180 -13.55 4.39 -1.19
CA HIS A 180 -13.46 5.19 0.03
C HIS A 180 -13.78 4.43 1.32
N GLU A 181 -13.74 3.10 1.29
CA GLU A 181 -13.99 2.26 2.45
C GLU A 181 -12.69 1.83 3.14
N ASP A 182 -11.52 2.26 2.64
CA ASP A 182 -10.24 1.92 3.25
C ASP A 182 -10.01 2.72 4.54
N PRO A 183 -9.91 2.06 5.71
CA PRO A 183 -9.50 2.73 6.94
C PRO A 183 -8.08 3.34 6.84
N ASN A 184 -7.31 2.96 5.82
CA ASN A 184 -5.98 3.45 5.48
C ASN A 184 -5.95 4.38 4.28
N GLU A 185 -7.04 5.07 3.98
CA GLU A 185 -7.13 6.04 2.90
C GLU A 185 -5.87 6.93 2.85
N CYS A 186 -5.24 6.97 1.67
CA CYS A 186 -4.11 7.81 1.35
C CYS A 186 -4.59 8.98 0.50
N TYR A 187 -3.87 10.11 0.54
CA TYR A 187 -4.18 11.28 -0.27
C TYR A 187 -2.99 11.63 -1.15
N ALA A 188 -3.24 11.89 -2.44
CA ALA A 188 -2.25 12.36 -3.39
C ALA A 188 -2.41 13.87 -3.56
N GLU A 189 -1.34 14.60 -3.28
CA GLU A 189 -1.32 16.07 -3.30
C GLU A 189 -0.96 16.64 -4.69
N ASP A 190 -0.50 15.82 -5.66
CA ASP A 190 0.10 16.31 -6.91
C ASP A 190 -0.85 16.49 -8.11
N LEU A 191 -2.12 16.09 -8.00
CA LEU A 191 -3.09 16.13 -9.10
C LEU A 191 -3.98 17.39 -9.05
N SER A 192 -3.38 18.53 -9.37
CA SER A 192 -3.97 19.66 -10.09
C SER A 192 -5.34 20.25 -9.68
N LEU A 193 -5.82 20.16 -8.42
CA LEU A 193 -6.68 21.15 -7.72
C LEU A 193 -7.40 20.59 -6.46
N SER A 194 -7.31 19.30 -6.14
CA SER A 194 -7.86 18.71 -4.90
C SER A 194 -7.10 17.45 -4.51
N PRO A 195 -6.87 17.16 -3.22
CA PRO A 195 -6.27 15.90 -2.80
C PRO A 195 -7.11 14.71 -3.28
N VAL A 196 -6.52 13.86 -4.11
CA VAL A 196 -7.19 12.65 -4.61
C VAL A 196 -6.97 11.52 -3.62
N ALA A 197 -8.05 11.01 -3.04
CA ALA A 197 -7.97 9.89 -2.12
C ALA A 197 -7.76 8.57 -2.88
N TYR A 198 -7.02 7.64 -2.30
CA TYR A 198 -6.74 6.32 -2.87
C TYR A 198 -6.37 5.30 -1.79
N SER A 199 -6.42 4.02 -2.14
CA SER A 199 -5.98 2.93 -1.26
C SER A 199 -4.71 2.27 -1.79
N LEU A 200 -3.90 1.72 -0.90
CA LEU A 200 -2.79 0.83 -1.27
C LEU A 200 -3.19 -0.64 -1.36
N ASP A 201 -4.39 -0.97 -0.90
CA ASP A 201 -5.02 -2.27 -1.07
C ASP A 201 -5.85 -2.26 -2.36
N VAL A 202 -5.58 -3.25 -3.21
CA VAL A 202 -6.26 -3.40 -4.49
C VAL A 202 -7.73 -3.81 -4.33
N ASN A 203 -8.14 -4.27 -3.14
CA ASN A 203 -9.51 -4.68 -2.85
C ASN A 203 -10.48 -3.50 -2.72
N HIS A 204 -9.98 -2.31 -2.34
CA HIS A 204 -10.78 -1.08 -2.23
C HIS A 204 -11.07 -0.41 -3.58
N TYR A 205 -10.84 -1.11 -4.68
CA TYR A 205 -11.12 -0.60 -6.02
C TYR A 205 -12.26 -1.38 -6.67
N GLN A 206 -13.26 -0.67 -7.14
CA GLN A 206 -14.42 -1.25 -7.81
C GLN A 206 -14.40 -0.92 -9.30
N PRO A 207 -14.72 -1.89 -10.17
CA PRO A 207 -14.84 -1.61 -11.60
C PRO A 207 -16.13 -0.82 -11.84
N ARG A 208 -16.01 0.35 -12.48
CA ARG A 208 -17.15 1.22 -12.82
C ARG A 208 -17.06 1.72 -14.27
N CYS A 209 -18.20 1.95 -14.91
CA CYS A 209 -18.25 2.76 -16.12
C CYS A 209 -18.12 4.25 -15.75
N ILE A 210 -17.66 5.08 -16.70
CA ILE A 210 -17.40 6.51 -16.45
C ILE A 210 -18.63 7.24 -15.87
N PRO A 211 -19.87 7.05 -16.36
CA PRO A 211 -21.04 7.72 -15.79
C PRO A 211 -21.31 7.34 -14.33
N CYS A 212 -21.16 6.06 -13.98
CA CYS A 212 -21.37 5.57 -12.62
C CYS A 212 -20.28 6.04 -11.67
N HIS A 213 -19.02 6.04 -12.12
CA HIS A 213 -17.89 6.60 -11.35
C HIS A 213 -18.13 8.08 -11.02
N LYS A 214 -18.48 8.90 -12.02
CA LYS A 214 -18.78 10.32 -11.82
C LYS A 214 -19.93 10.54 -10.83
N ARG A 215 -21.01 9.75 -10.94
CA ARG A 215 -22.14 9.81 -9.99
C ARG A 215 -21.73 9.47 -8.56
N PHE A 216 -20.86 8.47 -8.41
CA PHE A 216 -20.34 8.04 -7.12
C PHE A 216 -19.51 9.16 -6.46
N ASP A 217 -18.55 9.73 -7.19
CA ASP A 217 -17.70 10.80 -6.68
C ASP A 217 -18.52 12.05 -6.29
N LEU A 218 -19.48 12.46 -7.15
CA LEU A 218 -20.36 13.59 -6.88
C LEU A 218 -21.22 13.36 -5.63
N GLY A 219 -21.82 12.17 -5.49
CA GLY A 219 -22.61 11.83 -4.31
C GLY A 219 -21.81 11.92 -3.00
N ARG A 220 -20.50 11.67 -3.05
CA ARG A 220 -19.60 11.83 -1.90
C ARG A 220 -19.34 13.29 -1.55
N ILE A 221 -19.17 14.16 -2.54
CA ILE A 221 -18.98 15.61 -2.34
C ILE A 221 -20.25 16.22 -1.72
N ASP A 222 -21.42 15.84 -2.24
CA ASP A 222 -22.70 16.31 -1.73
C ASP A 222 -22.92 15.84 -0.28
N ALA A 223 -22.59 14.59 0.04
CA ALA A 223 -22.70 14.06 1.41
C ALA A 223 -21.70 14.69 2.40
N ALA A 224 -20.56 15.18 1.92
CA ALA A 224 -19.56 15.86 2.76
C ALA A 224 -19.87 17.35 2.99
N THR A 225 -20.82 17.92 2.24
CA THR A 225 -21.20 19.34 2.32
C THR A 225 -22.60 19.57 2.93
N ALA A 226 -23.33 18.50 3.22
CA ALA A 226 -24.62 18.50 3.91
C ALA A 226 -24.45 18.32 5.43
#